data_AF-A0AAD5WY23-F1
#
_entry.id   AF-A0AAD5WY23-F1
#
_cell.length_a   1.000
_cell.length_b   1.000
_cell.length_c   1.000
_cell.angle_alpha   90.00
_cell.angle_beta   90.00
_cell.angle_gamma   90.00
#
_symmetry.space_group_name_H-M   'P 1'
#
loop_
_entity.id
_entity.type
_entity.pdbx_description
1 polymer ?
#
loop_
_entity_poly.entity_id
_entity_poly.type
_entity_poly.pdbx_seq_one_letter_code
_entity_poly.pdbx_strand_id
1 'polypeptide(L)'
;MPSDTPATTSPKEEKPTKRQRISYPLKTDADFPPLTNDLILRVARGEKVERVPVWIMRQAGRYLPEFREVRAKHGFFDVCRTPELACEVTLQPIDRYPSLLDASIIFSDILVVPQALGLE
;
A
#
# COMPACT_ATOMS: atom_id res chain seq x y z
N MET A 1 18.12 -53.29 29.44
CA MET A 1 17.26 -52.32 30.14
C MET A 1 17.50 -50.97 29.50
N PRO A 2 16.50 -50.40 28.81
CA PRO A 2 16.62 -49.11 28.12
C PRO A 2 16.60 -47.99 29.17
N SER A 3 17.55 -47.07 29.09
CA SER A 3 17.54 -45.84 29.88
C SER A 3 17.12 -44.68 28.97
N ASP A 4 15.83 -44.38 28.98
CA ASP A 4 15.24 -43.23 28.32
C ASP A 4 15.84 -41.94 28.88
N THR A 5 16.57 -41.21 28.04
CA THR A 5 17.01 -39.85 28.35
C THR A 5 15.97 -38.89 27.78
N PRO A 6 15.28 -38.06 28.59
CA PRO A 6 14.27 -37.16 28.07
C PRO A 6 14.91 -35.97 27.36
N ALA A 7 14.49 -35.74 26.12
CA ALA A 7 14.86 -34.57 25.33
C ALA A 7 14.46 -33.28 26.06
N THR A 8 15.45 -32.47 26.43
CA THR A 8 15.22 -31.12 26.94
C THR A 8 14.87 -30.21 25.77
N THR A 9 13.57 -30.06 25.49
CA THR A 9 13.05 -29.00 24.62
C THR A 9 13.19 -27.67 25.34
N SER A 10 14.14 -26.83 24.90
CA SER A 10 14.24 -25.43 25.30
C SER A 10 12.96 -24.67 24.90
N PRO A 11 12.38 -23.82 25.76
CA PRO A 11 11.21 -23.03 25.40
C PRO A 11 11.59 -22.03 24.31
N LYS A 12 10.85 -22.03 23.19
CA LYS A 12 10.93 -20.97 22.20
C LYS A 12 10.43 -19.68 22.85
N GLU A 13 11.35 -18.74 23.04
CA GLU A 13 11.07 -17.38 23.49
C GLU A 13 10.23 -16.67 22.42
N GLU A 14 8.93 -16.63 22.64
CA GLU A 14 7.97 -15.94 21.80
C GLU A 14 8.14 -14.43 22.02
N LYS A 15 8.81 -13.75 21.08
CA LYS A 15 8.97 -12.29 21.15
C LYS A 15 7.59 -11.63 21.06
N PRO A 16 7.22 -10.75 22.01
CA PRO A 16 5.93 -10.09 21.96
C PRO A 16 5.94 -9.05 20.85
N THR A 17 5.28 -9.34 19.73
CA THR A 17 4.97 -8.36 18.69
C THR A 17 3.96 -7.37 19.25
N LYS A 18 4.44 -6.31 19.92
CA LYS A 18 3.62 -5.18 20.34
C LYS A 18 2.91 -4.62 19.12
N ARG A 19 1.62 -4.97 18.95
CA ARG A 19 0.71 -4.29 18.03
C ARG A 19 0.49 -2.87 18.55
N GLN A 20 1.37 -1.97 18.17
CA GLN A 20 1.20 -0.55 18.45
C GLN A 20 0.07 -0.07 17.55
N ARG A 21 -1.12 0.13 18.13
CA ARG A 21 -2.23 0.81 17.46
C ARG A 21 -1.78 2.23 17.17
N ILE A 22 -1.27 2.47 15.97
CA ILE A 22 -1.02 3.83 15.51
C ILE A 22 -2.41 4.46 15.35
N SER A 23 -2.76 5.37 16.26
CA SER A 23 -3.98 6.16 16.16
C SER A 23 -3.74 7.30 15.18
N TYR A 24 -4.21 7.15 13.94
CA TYR A 24 -4.33 8.29 13.04
C TYR A 24 -5.61 9.06 13.42
N PRO A 25 -5.54 10.39 13.63
CA PRO A 25 -6.76 11.17 13.82
C PRO A 25 -7.63 11.03 12.58
N LEU A 26 -8.92 10.76 12.77
CA LEU A 26 -9.89 10.73 11.67
C LEU A 26 -10.03 12.15 11.14
N LYS A 27 -9.57 12.38 9.91
CA LYS A 27 -9.77 13.63 9.19
C LYS A 27 -11.13 13.62 8.49
N THR A 28 -11.77 14.77 8.46
CA THR A 28 -13.01 15.05 7.71
C THR A 28 -12.69 15.66 6.35
N ASP A 29 -13.68 15.75 5.48
CA ASP A 29 -13.51 16.38 4.15
C ASP A 29 -13.04 17.85 4.24
N ALA A 30 -13.32 18.53 5.35
CA ALA A 30 -12.86 19.90 5.59
C ALA A 30 -11.35 20.01 5.86
N ASP A 31 -10.69 18.90 6.20
CA ASP A 31 -9.26 18.86 6.51
C ASP A 31 -8.38 18.69 5.27
N PHE A 32 -8.98 18.46 4.10
CA PHE A 32 -8.29 18.26 2.83
C PHE A 32 -8.44 19.47 1.90
N PRO A 33 -7.43 19.78 1.09
CA PRO A 33 -7.58 20.80 0.05
C PRO A 33 -8.69 20.40 -0.94
N PRO A 34 -9.37 21.38 -1.56
CA PRO A 34 -10.36 21.08 -2.58
C PRO A 34 -9.74 20.29 -3.73
N LEU A 35 -10.48 19.31 -4.24
CA LEU A 35 -10.03 18.51 -5.38
C LEU A 35 -9.87 19.39 -6.63
N THR A 36 -8.70 19.34 -7.24
CA THR A 36 -8.43 20.02 -8.52
C THR A 36 -8.99 19.26 -9.71
N ASN A 37 -9.12 17.93 -9.58
CA ASN A 37 -9.70 17.04 -10.57
C ASN A 37 -10.58 16.00 -9.86
N ASP A 38 -11.89 16.03 -10.14
CA ASP A 38 -12.89 15.14 -9.55
C ASP A 38 -13.67 14.33 -10.61
N LEU A 39 -13.16 14.30 -11.85
CA LEU A 39 -13.83 13.67 -13.00
C LEU A 39 -14.21 12.20 -12.72
N ILE A 40 -13.32 11.43 -12.09
CA ILE A 40 -13.60 10.03 -11.77
C ILE A 40 -14.76 9.88 -10.79
N LEU A 41 -14.88 10.80 -9.83
CA LEU A 41 -15.94 10.77 -8.81
C LEU A 41 -17.29 11.15 -9.42
N ARG A 42 -17.31 12.18 -10.26
CA ARG A 42 -18.50 12.63 -11.00
C ARG A 42 -19.02 11.53 -11.93
N VAL A 43 -18.13 10.89 -12.68
CA VAL A 43 -18.49 9.74 -13.54
C VAL A 43 -19.01 8.56 -12.71
N ALA A 44 -18.37 8.23 -11.58
CA ALA A 44 -18.84 7.16 -10.70
C ALA A 44 -20.24 7.42 -10.13
N ARG A 45 -20.64 8.69 -10.00
CA ARG A 45 -21.98 9.12 -9.58
C ARG A 45 -22.98 9.25 -10.74
N GLY A 46 -22.57 8.98 -11.99
CA GLY A 46 -23.42 9.09 -13.17
C GLY A 46 -23.66 10.52 -13.65
N GLU A 47 -22.84 11.47 -13.21
CA GLU A 47 -22.93 12.87 -13.64
C GLU A 47 -22.35 13.07 -15.04
N LYS A 48 -22.83 14.10 -15.74
CA LYS A 48 -22.24 14.51 -17.02
C LYS A 48 -20.90 15.19 -16.77
N VAL A 49 -19.87 14.76 -17.52
CA VAL A 49 -18.51 15.29 -17.46
C VAL A 49 -18.04 15.76 -18.83
N GLU A 50 -16.98 16.58 -18.83
CA GLU A 50 -16.41 17.22 -20.01
C GLU A 50 -15.61 16.23 -20.87
N ARG A 51 -15.05 15.19 -20.23
CA ARG A 51 -14.33 14.08 -20.87
C ARG A 51 -14.36 12.81 -20.02
N VAL A 52 -14.12 11.67 -20.64
CA VAL A 52 -13.99 10.39 -19.92
C VAL A 52 -12.70 10.39 -19.09
N PRO A 53 -12.76 10.08 -17.77
CA PRO A 53 -11.56 9.98 -16.94
C PRO A 53 -10.79 8.68 -17.24
N VAL A 54 -9.47 8.73 -17.14
CA VAL A 54 -8.56 7.63 -17.42
C VAL A 54 -7.68 7.33 -16.22
N TRP A 55 -7.56 6.05 -15.90
CA TRP A 55 -6.57 5.50 -14.96
C TRP A 55 -6.23 4.08 -15.40
N ILE A 56 -5.11 3.54 -14.92
CA ILE A 56 -4.65 2.22 -15.35
C ILE A 56 -4.37 1.35 -14.12
N MET A 57 -4.91 0.14 -14.12
CA MET A 57 -4.54 -0.86 -13.12
C MET A 57 -3.04 -1.13 -13.16
N ARG A 58 -2.38 -1.10 -11.99
CA ARG A 58 -0.92 -1.23 -11.87
C ARG A 58 -0.12 -0.11 -12.55
N GLN A 59 -0.66 1.12 -12.59
CA GLN A 59 0.08 2.31 -13.03
C GLN A 59 1.38 2.55 -12.24
N ALA A 60 1.43 2.22 -10.94
CA ALA A 60 2.67 2.18 -10.19
C ALA A 60 3.33 0.80 -10.36
N GLY A 61 4.35 0.71 -11.22
CA GLY A 61 4.95 -0.59 -11.53
C GLY A 61 6.31 -0.55 -12.21
N ARG A 62 6.86 -1.75 -12.45
CA ARG A 62 8.23 -1.99 -12.94
C ARG A 62 8.57 -1.36 -14.30
N TYR A 63 7.59 -0.84 -15.03
CA TYR A 63 7.83 -0.12 -16.28
C TYR A 63 8.39 1.28 -16.05
N LEU A 64 8.18 1.84 -14.85
CA LEU A 64 8.74 3.14 -14.45
C LEU A 64 10.17 2.96 -13.90
N PRO A 65 11.17 3.70 -14.41
CA PRO A 65 12.53 3.63 -13.88
C PRO A 65 12.59 4.05 -12.40
N GLU A 66 11.87 5.10 -12.00
CA GLU A 66 11.76 5.58 -10.62
C GLU A 66 11.19 4.52 -9.66
N PHE A 67 10.21 3.72 -10.12
CA PHE A 67 9.70 2.59 -9.36
C PHE A 67 10.79 1.53 -9.14
N ARG A 68 11.57 1.24 -10.19
CA ARG A 68 12.66 0.26 -10.12
C ARG A 68 13.76 0.72 -9.15
N GLU A 69 14.04 2.02 -9.08
CA GLU A 69 15.01 2.59 -8.15
C GLU A 69 14.58 2.41 -6.69
N VAL A 70 13.31 2.68 -6.36
CA VAL A 70 12.78 2.43 -5.00
C VAL A 70 12.83 0.93 -4.67
N ARG A 71 12.43 0.07 -5.61
CA ARG A 71 12.44 -1.40 -5.43
C ARG A 71 13.85 -2.00 -5.38
N ALA A 72 14.86 -1.32 -5.90
CA ALA A 72 16.26 -1.75 -5.78
C ALA A 72 16.81 -1.50 -4.37
N LYS A 73 16.25 -0.51 -3.65
CA LYS A 73 16.66 -0.13 -2.29
C LYS A 73 15.84 -0.79 -1.19
N HIS A 74 14.59 -1.17 -1.49
CA HIS A 74 13.62 -1.66 -0.50
C HIS A 74 12.96 -2.98 -0.93
N GLY A 75 12.74 -3.89 0.04
CA GLY A 75 11.98 -5.12 -0.16
C GLY A 75 10.52 -4.85 -0.54
N PHE A 76 9.83 -5.83 -1.14
CA PHE A 76 8.46 -5.62 -1.64
C PHE A 76 7.49 -5.29 -0.50
N PHE A 77 7.51 -6.12 0.52
CA PHE A 77 6.67 -5.92 1.70
C PHE A 77 7.09 -4.69 2.51
N ASP A 78 8.35 -4.28 2.45
CA ASP A 78 8.82 -3.06 3.13
C ASP A 78 8.16 -1.83 2.49
N VAL A 79 8.16 -1.76 1.15
CA VAL A 79 7.47 -0.68 0.41
C VAL A 79 5.98 -0.63 0.75
N CYS A 80 5.30 -1.78 0.86
CA CYS A 80 3.88 -1.83 1.21
C CYS A 80 3.59 -1.47 2.68
N ARG A 81 4.56 -1.65 3.59
CA ARG A 81 4.37 -1.43 5.04
C ARG A 81 4.83 -0.06 5.52
N THR A 82 5.67 0.63 4.75
CA THR A 82 6.14 1.98 5.06
C THR A 82 5.26 3.00 4.32
N PRO A 83 4.41 3.78 5.03
CA PRO A 83 3.48 4.72 4.41
C PRO A 83 4.15 5.72 3.48
N GLU A 84 5.35 6.19 3.83
CA GLU A 84 6.11 7.16 3.05
C GLU A 84 6.53 6.57 1.69
N LEU A 85 7.02 5.32 1.68
CA LEU A 85 7.41 4.62 0.46
C LEU A 85 6.19 4.25 -0.40
N ALA A 86 5.11 3.80 0.23
CA ALA A 86 3.86 3.50 -0.46
C ALA A 86 3.28 4.76 -1.12
N CYS A 87 3.33 5.91 -0.43
CA CYS A 87 2.93 7.20 -0.96
C CYS A 87 3.79 7.62 -2.16
N GLU A 88 5.11 7.59 -2.02
CA GLU A 88 6.06 7.92 -3.09
C GLU A 88 5.75 7.12 -4.36
N VAL A 89 5.67 5.80 -4.23
CA VAL A 89 5.37 4.89 -5.35
C VAL A 89 3.99 5.13 -5.95
N THR A 90 2.99 5.46 -5.13
CA THR A 90 1.62 5.76 -5.58
C THR A 90 1.56 7.04 -6.42
N LEU A 91 2.39 8.03 -6.10
CA LEU A 91 2.40 9.34 -6.76
C LEU A 91 3.25 9.37 -8.04
N GLN A 92 4.28 8.52 -8.16
CA GLN A 92 5.15 8.45 -9.35
C GLN A 92 4.40 8.51 -10.70
N PRO A 93 3.31 7.74 -10.92
CA PRO A 93 2.59 7.79 -12.20
C PRO A 93 1.85 9.12 -12.41
N ILE A 94 1.34 9.73 -11.34
CA ILE A 94 0.65 11.03 -11.39
C ILE A 94 1.64 12.14 -11.75
N ASP A 95 2.81 12.13 -11.12
CA ASP A 95 3.86 13.11 -11.38
C ASP A 95 4.44 12.97 -12.79
N ARG A 96 4.55 11.74 -13.31
CA ARG A 96 5.03 11.47 -14.66
C ARG A 96 4.02 11.80 -15.75
N TYR A 97 2.72 11.63 -15.47
CA TYR A 97 1.63 11.75 -16.45
C TYR A 97 0.50 12.69 -15.98
N PRO A 98 0.81 13.96 -15.63
CA PRO A 98 -0.10 14.84 -14.88
C PRO A 98 -1.41 15.17 -15.59
N SER A 99 -1.46 15.09 -16.92
CA SER A 99 -2.66 15.38 -17.73
C SER A 99 -3.33 14.15 -18.33
N LEU A 100 -2.76 12.95 -18.13
CA LEU A 100 -3.29 11.70 -18.70
C LEU A 100 -4.01 10.85 -17.67
N LEU A 101 -3.68 10.98 -16.38
CA LEU A 101 -4.27 10.21 -15.30
C LEU A 101 -5.19 11.08 -14.44
N ASP A 102 -6.41 10.58 -14.21
CA ASP A 102 -7.45 11.25 -13.43
C ASP A 102 -7.59 10.71 -12.01
N ALA A 103 -6.87 9.64 -11.69
CA ALA A 103 -6.91 9.01 -10.38
C ALA A 103 -5.59 8.31 -10.03
N SER A 104 -5.29 8.28 -8.73
CA SER A 104 -4.26 7.44 -8.15
C SER A 104 -4.87 6.22 -7.47
N ILE A 105 -4.23 5.07 -7.61
CA ILE A 105 -4.56 3.85 -6.86
C ILE A 105 -3.43 3.58 -5.86
N ILE A 106 -3.80 3.38 -4.59
CA ILE A 106 -2.84 3.15 -3.51
C ILE A 106 -2.01 1.89 -3.81
N PHE A 107 -0.69 2.03 -3.76
CA PHE A 107 0.22 0.91 -3.87
C PHE A 107 0.18 0.06 -2.60
N SER A 108 -0.39 -1.14 -2.72
CA SER A 108 -0.40 -2.17 -1.69
C SER A 108 -0.56 -3.53 -2.36
N ASP A 109 -0.31 -4.60 -1.61
CA ASP A 109 -0.49 -5.96 -2.08
C ASP A 109 -1.76 -6.60 -1.51
N ILE A 110 -2.45 -7.41 -2.30
CA ILE A 110 -3.68 -8.08 -1.88
C ILE A 110 -3.44 -9.13 -0.78
N LEU A 111 -2.22 -9.69 -0.70
CA LEU A 111 -1.83 -10.68 0.30
C LEU A 111 -1.51 -10.07 1.67
N VAL A 112 -1.50 -8.74 1.80
CA VAL A 112 -1.33 -8.06 3.10
C VAL A 112 -2.41 -8.49 4.10
N VAL A 113 -3.65 -8.74 3.63
CA VAL A 113 -4.75 -9.18 4.50
C VAL A 113 -4.54 -10.61 5.03
N PRO A 114 -4.32 -11.64 4.18
CA PRO A 114 -3.92 -12.98 4.64
C PRO A 114 -2.75 -12.98 5.61
N GLN A 115 -1.71 -12.19 5.33
CA GLN A 115 -0.54 -12.07 6.20
C GLN A 115 -0.89 -11.48 7.57
N ALA A 116 -1.77 -10.46 7.61
CA ALA A 116 -2.26 -9.89 8.86
C ALA A 116 -3.12 -10.88 9.68
N LEU A 117 -3.70 -11.88 9.00
CA LEU A 117 -4.45 -12.99 9.61
C LEU A 117 -3.55 -14.19 10.02
N GLY A 118 -2.25 -14.13 9.76
CA GLY A 118 -1.29 -15.18 10.12
C GLY A 118 -1.15 -16.32 9.10
N LEU A 119 -1.56 -16.07 7.85
CA LEU A 119 -1.32 -16.99 6.73
C LEU A 119 0.01 -16.60 6.05
N GLU A 120 1.01 -17.49 6.12
CA GLU A 120 2.30 -17.39 5.41
C GLU A 120 2.35 -18.27 4.16
#